data_AF-A0A9E4BQ01-F1
#
_entry.id   AF-A0A9E4BQ01-F1
#
_cell.length_a   1.000
_cell.length_b   1.000
_cell.length_c   1.000
_cell.angle_alpha   90.00
_cell.angle_beta   90.00
_cell.angle_gamma   90.00
#
_symmetry.space_group_name_H-M   'P 1'
#
loop_
_entity.id
_entity.type
_entity.pdbx_description
1 polymer ?
#
loop_
_entity_poly.entity_id
_entity_poly.type
_entity_poly.pdbx_seq_one_letter_code
_entity_poly.pdbx_strand_id
1 'polypeptide(L)'
;MREAVTCHVAAQPVAYRCSPEVPFFTGQPGFPDRLDASKISRYEMGDFAKKALDLGVNYIGGCCGCEGSHIRQMARAIGKLPAEEREWAADYGKPQSATEAYIEIREQTGAAPGA
;
A
#
# COMPACT_ATOMS: atom_id res chain seq x y z
N MET A 1 13.90 -15.86 11.73
CA MET A 1 13.91 -14.61 12.53
C MET A 1 13.03 -14.70 13.77
N ARG A 2 11.73 -15.03 13.65
CA ARG A 2 10.83 -15.22 14.82
C ARG A 2 11.32 -16.28 15.80
N GLU A 3 11.81 -17.41 15.31
CA GLU A 3 12.37 -18.49 16.14
C GLU A 3 13.73 -18.16 16.75
N ALA A 4 14.42 -17.11 16.29
CA ALA A 4 15.74 -16.75 16.78
C ALA A 4 15.69 -15.98 18.11
N VAL A 5 14.51 -15.54 18.56
CA VAL A 5 14.34 -14.72 19.76
C VAL A 5 13.13 -15.17 20.57
N THR A 6 13.17 -14.95 21.90
CA THR A 6 12.05 -15.26 22.81
C THR A 6 11.13 -14.07 23.07
N CYS A 7 11.58 -12.84 22.79
CA CYS A 7 10.82 -11.61 22.97
C CYS A 7 9.94 -11.29 21.74
N HIS A 8 9.05 -10.31 21.85
CA HIS A 8 8.27 -9.84 20.70
C HIS A 8 9.16 -9.23 19.60
N VAL A 9 8.77 -9.45 18.35
CA VAL A 9 9.44 -8.88 17.18
C VAL A 9 8.59 -7.76 16.60
N ALA A 10 9.23 -6.65 16.27
CA ALA A 10 8.62 -5.53 15.57
C ALA A 10 9.23 -5.38 14.16
N ALA A 11 8.43 -4.91 13.21
CA ALA A 11 8.90 -4.56 11.87
C ALA A 11 8.32 -3.20 11.45
N GLN A 12 9.19 -2.25 11.14
CA GLN A 12 8.84 -0.87 10.78
C GLN A 12 9.62 -0.44 9.53
N PRO A 13 9.17 -0.81 8.32
CA PRO A 13 9.84 -0.42 7.09
C PRO A 13 9.64 1.07 6.80
N VAL A 14 10.55 1.62 5.99
CA VAL A 14 10.37 2.92 5.34
C VAL A 14 9.38 2.78 4.19
N ALA A 15 8.64 3.85 3.88
CA ALA A 15 7.72 3.87 2.75
C ALA A 15 8.39 4.43 1.47
N TYR A 16 9.67 4.10 1.27
CA TYR A 16 10.44 4.45 0.08
C TYR A 16 11.06 3.19 -0.52
N ARG A 17 10.98 3.05 -1.83
CA ARG A 17 11.49 1.90 -2.57
C ARG A 17 13.01 1.85 -2.49
N CYS A 18 13.56 0.75 -1.99
CA CYS A 18 14.99 0.48 -1.96
C CYS A 18 15.30 -0.67 -2.93
N SER A 19 16.55 -0.79 -3.37
CA SER A 19 17.03 -1.89 -4.21
C SER A 19 18.22 -2.58 -3.56
N PRO A 20 18.67 -3.75 -4.04
CA PRO A 20 19.90 -4.37 -3.55
C PRO A 20 21.13 -3.45 -3.69
N GLU A 21 21.18 -2.63 -4.75
CA GLU A 21 22.27 -1.69 -5.02
C GLU A 21 22.20 -0.45 -4.10
N VAL A 22 20.98 0.01 -3.76
CA VAL A 22 20.73 1.12 -2.82
C VAL A 22 19.76 0.64 -1.74
N PRO A 23 20.26 -0.07 -0.70
CA PRO A 23 19.41 -0.80 0.25
C PRO A 23 18.81 0.09 1.34
N PHE A 24 19.18 1.38 1.39
CA PHE A 24 18.65 2.36 2.34
C PHE A 24 18.24 3.63 1.58
N PHE A 25 17.06 4.17 1.92
CA PHE A 25 16.48 5.32 1.20
C PHE A 25 17.34 6.59 1.30
N THR A 26 18.17 6.71 2.34
CA THR A 26 19.11 7.84 2.52
C THR A 26 20.25 7.85 1.50
N GLY A 27 20.48 6.72 0.82
CA GLY A 27 21.47 6.61 -0.26
C GLY A 27 20.92 7.04 -1.62
N GLN A 28 19.63 7.38 -1.71
CA GLN A 28 19.05 7.86 -2.95
C GLN A 28 19.52 9.29 -3.26
N PRO A 29 19.72 9.64 -4.56
CA PRO A 29 20.09 10.99 -4.95
C PRO A 29 19.10 12.08 -4.51
N GLY A 30 17.84 11.70 -4.26
CA GLY A 30 16.78 12.61 -3.82
C GLY A 30 16.71 12.83 -2.31
N PHE A 31 17.57 12.21 -1.49
CA PHE A 31 17.55 12.45 -0.05
C PHE A 31 18.10 13.85 0.29
N PRO A 32 17.50 14.61 1.24
CA PRO A 32 16.35 14.23 2.08
C PRO A 32 14.97 14.67 1.56
N ASP A 33 14.88 15.55 0.57
CA ASP A 33 13.68 16.35 0.29
C ASP A 33 13.07 16.13 -1.11
N ARG A 34 13.61 15.20 -1.91
CA ARG A 34 13.14 14.85 -3.26
C ARG A 34 12.87 13.35 -3.40
N LEU A 35 12.20 12.78 -2.40
CA LEU A 35 11.90 11.34 -2.31
C LEU A 35 10.50 10.95 -2.81
N ASP A 36 9.68 11.90 -3.27
CA ASP A 36 8.30 11.63 -3.68
C ASP A 36 8.21 10.57 -4.77
N ALA A 37 9.15 10.59 -5.72
CA ALA A 37 9.21 9.63 -6.82
C ALA A 37 9.53 8.19 -6.37
N SER A 38 10.16 8.01 -5.21
CA SER A 38 10.49 6.68 -4.67
C SER A 38 9.48 6.19 -3.63
N LYS A 39 8.46 6.99 -3.29
CA LYS A 39 7.43 6.60 -2.33
C LYS A 39 6.68 5.36 -2.82
N ILE A 40 6.43 4.42 -1.93
CA ILE A 40 5.65 3.21 -2.25
C ILE A 40 4.16 3.46 -2.03
N SER A 41 3.34 2.65 -2.69
CA SER A 41 1.90 2.70 -2.51
C SER A 41 1.47 2.12 -1.16
N ARG A 42 0.29 2.52 -0.69
CA ARG A 42 -0.36 1.90 0.48
C ARG A 42 -0.58 0.39 0.31
N TYR A 43 -0.78 -0.09 -0.92
CA TYR A 43 -1.01 -1.51 -1.21
C TYR A 43 0.26 -2.34 -1.06
N GLU A 44 1.41 -1.81 -1.48
CA GLU A 44 2.72 -2.42 -1.21
C GLU A 44 2.99 -2.55 0.30
N MET A 45 2.62 -1.54 1.09
CA MET A 45 2.68 -1.63 2.56
C MET A 45 1.71 -2.68 3.11
N GLY A 46 0.51 -2.81 2.53
CA GLY A 46 -0.44 -3.87 2.86
C GLY A 46 0.12 -5.28 2.62
N ASP A 47 0.78 -5.49 1.49
CA ASP A 47 1.44 -6.77 1.18
C ASP A 47 2.61 -7.06 2.11
N PHE A 48 3.37 -6.03 2.50
CA PHE A 48 4.36 -6.14 3.57
C PHE A 48 3.72 -6.60 4.88
N ALA A 49 2.59 -6.02 5.28
CA ALA A 49 1.93 -6.37 6.54
C ALA A 49 1.45 -7.82 6.57
N LYS A 50 0.90 -8.33 5.45
CA LYS A 50 0.56 -9.76 5.30
C LYS A 50 1.79 -10.64 5.50
N LYS A 51 2.88 -10.36 4.77
CA LYS A 51 4.14 -11.10 4.90
C LYS A 51 4.72 -11.04 6.31
N ALA A 52 4.69 -9.88 6.95
CA ALA A 52 5.18 -9.70 8.32
C ALA A 52 4.34 -10.50 9.32
N LEU A 53 3.01 -10.53 9.14
CA LEU A 53 2.12 -11.33 9.97
C LEU A 53 2.40 -12.84 9.80
N ASP A 54 2.53 -13.31 8.55
CA ASP A 54 2.85 -14.71 8.24
C ASP A 54 4.21 -15.14 8.83
N LEU A 55 5.16 -14.21 8.93
CA LEU A 55 6.46 -14.42 9.59
C LEU A 55 6.40 -14.37 11.13
N GLY A 56 5.23 -14.10 11.72
CA GLY A 56 5.03 -14.03 13.17
C GLY A 56 5.50 -12.73 13.84
N VAL A 57 5.56 -11.62 13.10
CA VAL A 57 5.85 -10.30 13.67
C VAL A 57 4.69 -9.86 14.57
N ASN A 58 5.01 -9.40 15.78
CA ASN A 58 4.02 -9.03 16.79
C ASN A 58 3.56 -7.57 16.66
N TYR A 59 4.49 -6.69 16.24
CA TYR A 59 4.23 -5.27 16.08
C TYR A 59 4.62 -4.80 14.67
N ILE A 60 3.63 -4.57 13.83
CA ILE A 60 3.79 -4.16 12.44
C ILE A 60 3.47 -2.66 12.36
N GLY A 61 4.44 -1.84 11.97
CA GLY A 61 4.30 -0.40 11.88
C GLY A 61 4.99 0.16 10.64
N GLY A 62 5.37 1.42 10.68
CA GLY A 62 6.14 2.08 9.63
C GLY A 62 7.15 3.06 10.21
N CYS A 63 8.07 3.52 9.38
CA CYS A 63 9.10 4.50 9.69
C CYS A 63 9.01 5.68 8.71
N CYS A 64 10.13 6.24 8.25
CA CYS A 64 10.19 7.39 7.36
C CYS A 64 9.31 7.21 6.11
N GLY A 65 8.59 8.27 5.74
CA GLY A 65 7.68 8.28 4.60
C GLY A 65 6.34 7.58 4.82
N CYS A 66 6.20 6.80 5.90
CA CYS A 66 4.93 6.13 6.20
C CYS A 66 3.89 7.16 6.65
N GLU A 67 2.71 7.08 6.05
CA GLU A 67 1.58 7.97 6.30
C GLU A 67 0.38 7.19 6.87
N GLY A 68 -0.64 7.90 7.35
CA GLY A 68 -1.87 7.28 7.87
C GLY A 68 -2.56 6.37 6.85
N SER A 69 -2.48 6.69 5.56
CA SER A 69 -2.99 5.85 4.46
C SER A 69 -2.33 4.47 4.41
N HIS A 70 -1.02 4.40 4.65
CA HIS A 70 -0.26 3.16 4.71
C HIS A 70 -0.65 2.34 5.95
N ILE A 71 -0.69 2.96 7.13
CA ILE A 71 -1.08 2.27 8.38
C ILE A 71 -2.50 1.70 8.26
N ARG A 72 -3.46 2.46 7.73
CA ARG A 72 -4.84 1.99 7.51
C ARG A 72 -4.89 0.83 6.52
N GLN A 73 -4.16 0.91 5.41
CA GLN A 73 -4.14 -0.20 4.45
C GLN A 73 -3.46 -1.44 5.02
N MET A 74 -2.40 -1.31 5.82
CA MET A 74 -1.80 -2.43 6.54
C MET A 74 -2.80 -3.09 7.48
N ALA A 75 -3.48 -2.30 8.31
CA ALA A 75 -4.51 -2.80 9.22
C ALA A 75 -5.64 -3.52 8.47
N ARG A 76 -6.08 -2.96 7.34
CA ARG A 76 -7.07 -3.58 6.45
C ARG A 76 -6.60 -4.93 5.91
N ALA A 77 -5.39 -4.96 5.36
CA ALA A 77 -4.79 -6.13 4.73
C ALA A 77 -4.63 -7.32 5.68
N ILE A 78 -4.49 -7.06 6.98
CA ILE A 78 -4.37 -8.07 8.04
C ILE A 78 -5.65 -8.25 8.87
N GLY A 79 -6.80 -7.73 8.40
CA GLY A 79 -8.11 -7.97 9.03
C GLY A 79 -8.33 -7.25 10.37
N LYS A 80 -7.64 -6.15 10.64
CA LYS A 80 -7.82 -5.33 11.87
C LYS A 80 -8.87 -4.24 11.75
N LEU A 81 -9.37 -3.96 10.54
CA LEU A 81 -10.42 -2.97 10.32
C LEU A 81 -11.79 -3.64 10.18
N PRO A 82 -12.89 -2.94 10.54
CA PRO A 82 -14.26 -3.44 10.32
C PRO A 82 -14.53 -3.75 8.85
N ALA A 83 -15.47 -4.66 8.57
CA ALA A 83 -15.80 -5.07 7.20
C ALA A 83 -16.35 -3.92 6.34
N GLU A 84 -16.93 -2.92 6.98
CA GLU A 84 -17.42 -1.68 6.37
C GLU A 84 -16.26 -0.84 5.80
N GLU A 85 -15.07 -0.99 6.37
CA GLU A 85 -13.82 -0.46 5.83
C GLU A 85 -13.19 -1.43 4.82
N ARG A 86 -13.99 -2.09 3.98
CA ARG A 86 -13.49 -2.90 2.85
C ARG A 86 -12.89 -2.03 1.76
N GLU A 87 -11.99 -2.62 0.96
CA GLU A 87 -11.40 -1.95 -0.20
C GLU A 87 -12.48 -1.33 -1.09
N TRP A 88 -12.14 -0.16 -1.62
CA TRP A 88 -12.99 0.52 -2.58
C TRP A 88 -13.14 -0.38 -3.80
N ALA A 89 -14.37 -0.56 -4.25
CA ALA A 89 -14.71 -1.25 -5.47
C ALA A 89 -15.68 -0.35 -6.23
N ALA A 90 -15.53 -0.29 -7.55
CA ALA A 90 -16.43 0.48 -8.39
C ALA A 90 -17.88 0.00 -8.18
N ASP A 91 -18.79 0.96 -8.00
CA ASP A 91 -20.24 0.73 -8.02
C ASP A 91 -20.80 1.48 -9.23
N TYR A 92 -20.94 0.76 -10.35
CA TYR A 92 -21.46 1.35 -11.59
C TYR A 92 -22.94 1.77 -11.48
N GLY A 93 -23.67 1.28 -10.48
CA GLY A 93 -25.02 1.77 -10.17
C GLY A 93 -25.03 3.11 -9.43
N LYS A 94 -23.89 3.54 -8.86
CA LYS A 94 -23.71 4.81 -8.15
C LYS A 94 -22.32 5.39 -8.48
N PRO A 95 -22.11 5.85 -9.72
CA PRO A 95 -20.78 6.27 -10.17
C PRO A 95 -20.26 7.42 -9.30
N GLN A 96 -19.01 7.31 -8.86
CA GLN A 96 -18.31 8.33 -8.07
C GLN A 96 -17.25 9.09 -8.89
N SER A 97 -17.11 8.74 -10.16
CA SER A 97 -16.22 9.38 -11.13
C SER A 97 -16.86 9.43 -12.51
N ALA A 98 -16.39 10.36 -13.36
CA ALA A 98 -16.76 10.42 -14.76
C ALA A 98 -16.43 9.12 -15.51
N THR A 99 -15.32 8.47 -15.17
CA THR A 99 -14.92 7.18 -15.75
C THR A 99 -15.96 6.10 -15.49
N GLU A 100 -16.51 6.04 -14.28
CA GLU A 100 -17.57 5.09 -13.93
C GLU A 100 -18.90 5.48 -14.57
N ALA A 101 -19.24 6.77 -14.61
CA ALA A 101 -20.49 7.27 -15.20
C ALA A 101 -20.57 7.05 -16.72
N TYR A 102 -19.43 7.05 -17.42
CA TYR A 102 -19.38 6.95 -18.88
C TYR A 102 -19.17 5.53 -19.41
N ILE A 103 -19.20 4.49 -18.58
CA ILE A 103 -19.07 3.10 -19.04
C ILE A 103 -20.20 2.71 -19.99
N GLU A 104 -21.45 3.02 -19.66
CA GLU A 104 -22.58 2.73 -20.54
C GLU A 104 -22.45 3.45 -21.88
N ILE A 105 -21.98 4.71 -21.87
CA ILE A 105 -21.73 5.49 -23.09
C ILE A 105 -20.61 4.83 -23.92
N ARG A 106 -19.53 4.36 -23.30
CA ARG A 106 -18.42 3.67 -23.99
C ARG A 106 -18.86 2.35 -24.60
N GLU A 107 -19.65 1.56 -23.87
CA GLU A 107 -20.18 0.28 -24.32
C GLU A 107 -21.17 0.46 -25.47
N GLN A 108 -22.05 1.47 -25.40
CA GLN A 108 -23.04 1.77 -26.45
C GLN A 108 -22.41 2.37 -27.72
N THR A 109 -21.34 3.14 -27.58
CA THR A 109 -20.67 3.80 -28.73
C THR A 109 -19.60 2.93 -29.38
N GLY A 110 -19.26 1.77 -28.79
CA GLY A 110 -18.19 0.90 -29.30
C GLY A 110 -16.80 1.54 -29.27
N ALA A 111 -16.64 2.66 -28.57
CA ALA A 111 -15.37 3.34 -28.43
C ALA A 111 -14.47 2.52 -27.51
N ALA A 112 -13.51 1.80 -28.10
CA ALA A 112 -12.51 1.04 -27.36
C ALA A 112 -11.82 1.93 -26.31
N PRO A 113 -11.46 1.40 -25.12
CA PRO A 113 -10.73 2.17 -24.13
C PRO A 113 -9.37 2.59 -24.70
N GLY A 114 -9.28 3.87 -25.09
CA GLY A 114 -8.08 4.68 -25.36
C GLY A 114 -6.84 3.97 -25.91
N ALA A 115 -6.57 4.22 -27.19
CA ALA A 115 -5.19 4.32 -27.69
C ALA A 115 -4.40 5.39 -26.92
#